data_AF-G9L3W1-F1
#
_entry.id   AF-G9L3W1-F1
#
_cell.length_a   1.000
_cell.length_b   1.000
_cell.length_c   1.000
_cell.angle_alpha   90.00
_cell.angle_beta   90.00
_cell.angle_gamma   90.00
#
_symmetry.space_group_name_H-M   'P 1'
#
loop_
_entity.id
_entity.type
_entity.pdbx_description
1 polymer ?
#
loop_
_entity_poly.entity_id
_entity_poly.type
_entity_poly.pdbx_seq_one_letter_code
_entity_poly.pdbx_strand_id
1 'polypeptide(L)'
;MDQKLSNLVEELTTSGEPQLSPEKMKELKKICKSSEEQLSRAYHLLMAQLSQDHAEIRLSAFQAIDELFARSHQFRMLVVSNFQEFLELTLGTDHEQPLPPP
;
A
#
# COMPACT_ATOMS: atom_id res chain seq x y z
N MET A 1 -14.45 11.44 -10.11
CA MET A 1 -13.33 11.81 -9.22
C MET A 1 -12.36 10.64 -9.02
N ASP A 2 -12.75 9.41 -9.35
CA ASP A 2 -11.98 8.17 -9.11
C ASP A 2 -10.66 8.04 -9.86
N GLN A 3 -10.53 8.67 -11.03
CA GLN A 3 -9.30 8.56 -11.83
C GLN A 3 -8.11 9.24 -11.15
N LYS A 4 -8.33 10.31 -10.38
CA LYS A 4 -7.23 11.06 -9.76
C LYS A 4 -6.49 10.23 -8.72
N LEU A 5 -7.22 9.56 -7.83
CA LEU A 5 -6.63 8.72 -6.80
C LEU A 5 -5.89 7.53 -7.42
N SER A 6 -6.50 6.89 -8.41
CA SER A 6 -5.92 5.73 -9.11
C SER A 6 -4.60 6.11 -9.79
N ASN A 7 -4.60 7.20 -10.58
CA ASN A 7 -3.39 7.69 -11.24
C ASN A 7 -2.31 8.09 -10.23
N LEU A 8 -2.69 8.74 -9.12
CA LEU A 8 -1.73 9.16 -8.11
C LEU A 8 -1.06 7.96 -7.42
N VAL A 9 -1.82 6.90 -7.14
CA VAL A 9 -1.27 5.66 -6.58
C VAL A 9 -0.31 5.02 -7.58
N GLU A 10 -0.73 4.87 -8.84
CA GLU A 10 0.10 4.30 -9.91
C GLU A 10 1.41 5.09 -10.07
N GLU A 11 1.33 6.40 -10.23
CA GLU A 11 2.51 7.28 -10.36
C GLU A 11 3.45 7.27 -9.15
N LEU A 12 2.93 6.93 -7.97
CA LEU A 12 3.71 6.85 -6.74
C LEU A 12 4.38 5.48 -6.61
N THR A 13 3.76 4.41 -7.11
CA THR A 13 4.27 3.04 -7.03
C THR A 13 5.08 2.59 -8.25
N THR A 14 4.99 3.26 -9.39
CA THR A 14 5.75 2.91 -10.61
C THR A 14 6.91 3.86 -10.91
N SER A 15 7.37 4.63 -9.92
CA SER A 15 8.45 5.60 -10.12
C SER A 15 9.83 4.97 -10.28
N GLY A 16 10.04 3.77 -9.73
CA GLY A 16 11.35 3.10 -9.65
C GLY A 16 12.31 3.73 -8.61
N GLU A 17 11.86 4.77 -7.89
CA GLU A 17 12.68 5.43 -6.89
C GLU A 17 12.68 4.65 -5.55
N PRO A 18 13.81 4.62 -4.83
CA PRO A 18 13.91 3.89 -3.56
C PRO A 18 13.08 4.51 -2.43
N GLN A 19 12.64 5.76 -2.58
CA GLN A 19 11.78 6.47 -1.64
C GLN A 19 10.64 7.15 -2.38
N LEU A 20 9.49 7.25 -1.72
CA LEU A 20 8.31 7.91 -2.27
C LEU A 20 8.54 9.41 -2.47
N SER A 21 7.96 9.95 -3.54
CA SER A 21 7.88 11.40 -3.74
C SER A 21 7.11 12.06 -2.58
N PRO A 22 7.75 12.96 -1.80
CA PRO A 22 7.08 13.61 -0.66
C PRO A 22 5.87 14.45 -1.09
N GLU A 23 5.92 15.04 -2.29
CA GLU A 23 4.84 15.84 -2.85
C GLU A 23 3.62 14.97 -3.19
N LYS A 24 3.82 13.89 -3.96
CA LYS A 24 2.74 12.95 -4.30
C LYS A 24 2.16 12.28 -3.05
N MET A 25 2.99 11.93 -2.08
CA MET A 25 2.52 11.35 -0.83
C MET A 25 1.69 12.35 -0.01
N LYS A 26 2.06 13.63 0.00
CA LYS A 26 1.26 14.71 0.61
C LYS A 26 -0.09 14.85 -0.09
N GLU A 27 -0.15 14.74 -1.41
CA GLU A 27 -1.40 14.73 -2.17
C GLU A 27 -2.27 13.51 -1.84
N LEU A 28 -1.68 12.32 -1.78
CA LEU A 28 -2.40 11.09 -1.44
C LEU A 28 -3.04 11.22 -0.06
N LYS A 29 -2.26 11.67 0.94
CA LYS A 29 -2.76 11.95 2.30
C LYS A 29 -3.87 12.99 2.32
N LYS A 30 -3.86 13.98 1.41
CA LYS A 30 -4.92 14.98 1.31
C LYS A 30 -6.22 14.36 0.79
N ILE A 31 -6.14 13.49 -0.22
CA ILE A 31 -7.31 12.76 -0.77
C ILE A 31 -7.86 11.79 0.27
N CYS A 32 -7.00 11.00 0.92
CA CYS A 32 -7.42 10.06 1.97
C CYS A 32 -8.12 10.73 3.16
N LYS A 33 -7.83 12.02 3.43
CA LYS A 33 -8.49 12.78 4.50
C LYS A 33 -9.86 13.33 4.11
N SER A 34 -10.25 13.31 2.84
CA SER A 34 -11.54 13.89 2.42
C SER A 34 -12.73 13.01 2.78
N SER A 35 -12.56 11.68 2.81
CA SER A 35 -13.60 10.75 3.27
C SER A 35 -13.02 9.35 3.59
N GLU A 36 -13.72 8.59 4.41
CA GLU A 36 -13.39 7.18 4.69
C GLU A 36 -13.47 6.31 3.43
N GLU A 37 -14.36 6.65 2.49
CA GLU A 37 -14.47 5.99 1.18
C GLU A 37 -13.18 6.16 0.37
N GLN A 38 -12.61 7.37 0.30
CA GLN A 38 -11.34 7.61 -0.40
C GLN A 38 -10.17 6.89 0.30
N LEU A 39 -10.18 6.86 1.64
CA LEU A 39 -9.18 6.12 2.41
C LEU A 39 -9.26 4.60 2.13
N SER A 40 -10.47 4.03 2.11
CA SER A 40 -10.69 2.63 1.77
C SER A 40 -10.32 2.33 0.32
N ARG A 41 -10.64 3.22 -0.62
CA ARG A 41 -10.23 3.08 -2.01
C ARG A 41 -8.71 3.09 -2.17
N ALA A 42 -8.01 3.99 -1.48
CA ALA A 42 -6.56 4.06 -1.49
C ALA A 42 -5.95 2.76 -0.94
N TYR A 43 -6.51 2.21 0.14
CA TYR A 43 -6.11 0.89 0.66
C TYR A 43 -6.17 -0.20 -0.41
N HIS A 44 -7.31 -0.36 -1.10
CA HIS A 44 -7.46 -1.39 -2.13
C HIS A 44 -6.52 -1.19 -3.32
N LEU A 45 -6.30 0.06 -3.75
CA LEU A 45 -5.36 0.38 -4.83
C LEU A 45 -3.92 0.04 -4.43
N LEU A 46 -3.52 0.34 -3.20
CA LEU A 46 -2.19 0.02 -2.69
C LEU A 46 -1.99 -1.49 -2.52
N MET A 47 -3.00 -2.24 -2.05
CA MET A 47 -2.93 -3.71 -2.00
C MET A 47 -2.81 -4.31 -3.41
N ALA A 48 -3.50 -3.75 -4.41
CA ALA A 48 -3.37 -4.20 -5.80
C ALA A 48 -1.99 -3.90 -6.41
N GLN A 49 -1.32 -2.83 -5.98
CA GLN A 49 0.08 -2.55 -6.34
C GLN A 49 1.03 -3.50 -5.60
N LEU A 50 0.74 -3.81 -4.34
CA LEU A 50 1.53 -4.72 -3.52
C LEU A 50 1.50 -6.18 -4.02
N SER A 51 0.42 -6.59 -4.69
CA SER A 51 0.29 -7.93 -5.29
C SER A 51 0.96 -8.09 -6.67
N GLN A 52 1.60 -7.03 -7.21
CA GLN A 52 2.32 -7.11 -8.47
C GLN A 52 3.59 -7.97 -8.34
N ASP A 53 3.92 -8.73 -9.39
CA ASP A 53 5.18 -9.47 -9.50
C ASP A 53 6.33 -8.53 -9.91
N HIS A 54 6.53 -7.45 -9.15
CA HIS A 54 7.56 -6.45 -9.40
C HIS A 54 8.07 -5.84 -8.09
N ALA A 55 9.33 -6.13 -7.73
CA ALA A 55 9.88 -5.80 -6.42
C ALA A 55 9.83 -4.30 -6.08
N GLU A 56 10.14 -3.40 -7.03
CA GLU A 56 10.11 -1.95 -6.78
C GLU A 56 8.69 -1.43 -6.56
N ILE A 57 7.70 -1.91 -7.33
CA ILE A 57 6.29 -1.55 -7.15
C ILE A 57 5.83 -1.99 -5.76
N ARG A 58 6.16 -3.23 -5.35
CA ARG A 58 5.83 -3.74 -4.01
C ARG A 58 6.47 -2.90 -2.92
N LEU A 59 7.74 -2.53 -3.07
CA LEU A 59 8.44 -1.68 -2.10
C LEU A 59 7.75 -0.32 -1.95
N SER A 60 7.44 0.36 -3.05
CA SER A 60 6.77 1.67 -3.00
C SER A 60 5.35 1.54 -2.43
N ALA A 61 4.60 0.50 -2.78
CA ALA A 61 3.28 0.24 -2.21
C ALA A 61 3.37 0.01 -0.68
N PHE A 62 4.33 -0.78 -0.22
CA PHE A 62 4.58 -1.03 1.19
C PHE A 62 4.93 0.26 1.95
N GLN A 63 5.83 1.10 1.41
CA GLN A 63 6.18 2.39 2.00
C GLN A 63 4.95 3.31 2.15
N ALA A 64 4.06 3.32 1.17
CA ALA A 64 2.85 4.15 1.21
C ALA A 64 1.84 3.63 2.24
N ILE A 65 1.70 2.30 2.33
CA ILE A 65 0.89 1.64 3.36
C ILE A 65 1.43 1.98 4.75
N ASP A 66 2.74 1.88 4.99
CA ASP A 66 3.36 2.20 6.28
C ASP A 66 3.08 3.65 6.72
N GLU A 67 3.24 4.62 5.81
CA GLU A 67 2.94 6.03 6.11
C GLU A 67 1.47 6.27 6.48
N LEU A 68 0.53 5.64 5.77
CA LEU A 68 -0.91 5.78 6.05
C LEU A 68 -1.30 5.04 7.34
N PHE A 69 -0.73 3.85 7.57
CA PHE A 69 -0.91 3.04 8.77
C PHE A 69 -0.47 3.83 10.02
N ALA A 70 0.69 4.48 9.99
CA ALA A 70 1.20 5.25 11.11
C ALA A 70 0.30 6.44 11.52
N ARG A 71 -0.56 6.93 10.61
CA ARG A 71 -1.28 8.20 10.77
C ARG A 71 -2.81 8.09 10.81
N SER A 72 -3.39 6.95 10.42
CA SER A 72 -4.84 6.78 10.35
C SER A 72 -5.32 5.53 11.08
N HIS A 73 -6.15 5.69 12.12
CA HIS A 73 -6.74 4.56 12.83
C HIS A 73 -7.60 3.69 11.90
N GLN A 74 -8.45 4.31 11.08
CA GLN A 74 -9.29 3.57 10.13
C GLN A 74 -8.45 2.77 9.12
N PHE A 75 -7.33 3.34 8.65
CA PHE A 75 -6.43 2.62 7.74
C PHE A 75 -5.76 1.44 8.43
N ARG A 76 -5.34 1.60 9.70
CA ARG A 76 -4.83 0.49 10.51
C ARG A 76 -5.84 -0.64 10.64
N MET A 77 -7.11 -0.31 10.88
CA MET A 77 -8.17 -1.31 10.97
C MET A 77 -8.34 -2.09 9.65
N LEU A 78 -8.26 -1.41 8.50
CA LEU A 78 -8.28 -2.07 7.19
C LEU A 78 -7.11 -3.05 7.02
N VAL A 79 -5.88 -2.63 7.30
CA VAL A 79 -4.69 -3.50 7.20
C VAL A 79 -4.78 -4.67 8.17
N VAL A 80 -5.17 -4.44 9.42
CA VAL A 80 -5.30 -5.51 10.43
C VAL A 80 -6.42 -6.50 10.08
N SER A 81 -7.52 -6.02 9.47
CA SER A 81 -8.63 -6.90 9.04
C SER A 81 -8.24 -7.88 7.94
N ASN A 82 -7.18 -7.56 7.17
CA ASN A 82 -6.65 -8.39 6.10
C ASN A 82 -5.14 -8.64 6.29
N PHE A 83 -4.73 -8.85 7.54
CA PHE A 83 -3.32 -8.88 7.89
C PHE A 83 -2.58 -10.07 7.30
N GLN A 84 -3.26 -11.21 7.16
CA GLN A 84 -2.68 -12.42 6.57
C GLN A 84 -2.20 -12.18 5.13
N GLU A 85 -3.08 -11.68 4.26
CA GLU A 85 -2.73 -11.37 2.86
C GLU A 85 -1.59 -10.34 2.81
N PHE A 86 -1.62 -9.32 3.67
CA PHE A 86 -0.55 -8.33 3.75
C PHE A 86 0.80 -8.95 4.12
N LEU A 87 0.84 -9.89 5.06
CA LEU A 87 2.08 -10.57 5.47
C LEU A 87 2.63 -11.46 4.35
N GLU A 88 1.78 -12.23 3.68
CA GLU A 88 2.16 -13.08 2.54
C GLU A 88 2.81 -12.24 1.42
N LEU A 89 2.23 -11.06 1.14
CA LEU A 89 2.73 -10.15 0.10
C LEU A 89 4.02 -9.40 0.48
N THR A 90 4.40 -9.36 1.77
CA THR A 90 5.51 -8.50 2.25
C THR A 90 6.69 -9.25 2.85
N LEU A 91 6.43 -10.33 3.59
CA LEU A 91 7.47 -11.09 4.28
C LEU A 91 8.05 -12.22 3.43
N GLY A 92 7.42 -12.55 2.29
CA GLY A 92 7.89 -13.60 1.40
C GLY A 92 7.85 -15.00 2.02
N THR A 93 7.06 -15.18 3.08
CA THR A 93 6.81 -16.47 3.72
C THR A 93 5.35 -16.83 3.54
N ASP A 94 5.12 -17.89 2.77
CA ASP A 94 3.82 -18.52 2.65
C ASP A 94 3.64 -19.49 3.82
N HIS A 95 2.54 -19.36 4.56
CA HIS A 95 2.22 -20.29 5.65
C HIS A 95 2.05 -21.73 5.14
N GLU A 96 1.53 -21.88 3.92
CA GLU A 96 1.33 -23.17 3.27
C GLU A 96 2.64 -23.73 2.66
N GLN A 97 3.69 -22.90 2.53
CA GLN A 97 5.03 -23.32 2.10
C GLN A 97 6.09 -22.81 3.07
N PRO A 98 6.22 -23.46 4.24
CA PRO A 98 7.21 -23.06 5.24
C PRO A 98 8.63 -23.15 4.69
N LEU A 99 9.50 -22.27 5.18
CA LEU A 99 10.93 -22.30 4.84
C LEU A 99 11.54 -23.66 5.20
N PRO A 100 12.53 -24.14 4.41
CA PRO A 100 13.22 -25.39 4.72
C PRO A 100 13.93 -25.30 6.09
N PRO A 101 14.08 -26.42 6.80
CA PRO A 101 14.79 -26.45 8.08
C PRO A 101 16.26 -25.99 7.92
N PRO A 102 16.87 -25.42 8.99
CA PRO A 102 18.24 -24.90 8.99
C PRO A 102 19.33 -25.98 8.88
#